data_AF-A0A5C8VKZ6-F1
#
_entry.id   AF-A0A5C8VKZ6-F1
#
_cell.length_a   1.000
_cell.length_b   1.000
_cell.length_c   1.000
_cell.angle_alpha   90.00
_cell.angle_beta   90.00
_cell.angle_gamma   90.00
#
_symmetry.space_group_name_H-M   'P 1'
#
loop_
_entity.id
_entity.type
_entity.pdbx_description
1 polymer ?
#
loop_
_entity_poly.entity_id
_entity_poly.type
_entity_poly.pdbx_seq_one_letter_code
_entity_poly.pdbx_strand_id
1 'polypeptide(L)'
;MTESTDDILTRPLGVPEAQAPERPQGRFARLVAPLRWPRIAAGALAGAMLASCGLVLALGDSRGGEPRVEVAITVREPVSRPLAAPVATAPEPQGVVVVNAGGAQQRTAEEIETASGVTVVRPPGSSPSEAVVIRVPPPSAPRLAPAPDARISEQGRHGTMPKVGEGRIRALDVYARVEEPGTGPRIAILITGLGVGQAATAGATVRLPPAVSLAFLPYGGEAERAAARARDAGHEVFLQLPMEPFDYPDSDPGPQTLLTALKGVENADRLAWSLARFPGYVGVANYMGSKMMADPAFDPILREIGARGLGFLDDGTGPKPTFANKSRTPVARAEIVLDAVPRADAIDAALGQAEARARATGFALVTAGGSALGVDRIARWARDLDTRGIRLVPASVALRGAVEKRVSTAN
;
A
#
# COMPACT_ATOMS: atom_id res chain seq x y z
N MET A 1 -60.80 -70.13 -17.85
CA MET A 1 -60.72 -68.81 -18.51
C MET A 1 -59.24 -68.50 -18.62
N THR A 2 -58.48 -69.01 -19.61
CA THR A 2 -58.40 -68.58 -21.02
C THR A 2 -58.33 -67.08 -21.18
N GLU A 3 -57.11 -66.57 -21.23
CA GLU A 3 -56.63 -65.32 -21.85
C GLU A 3 -55.13 -65.23 -21.49
N SER A 4 -54.19 -64.76 -22.28
CA SER A 4 -54.05 -64.52 -23.71
C SER A 4 -52.52 -64.37 -23.87
N THR A 5 -51.93 -65.13 -24.80
CA THR A 5 -50.47 -65.27 -24.97
C THR A 5 -49.92 -64.24 -25.96
N ASP A 6 -50.18 -62.94 -25.74
CA ASP A 6 -49.81 -61.91 -26.72
C ASP A 6 -48.73 -60.89 -26.28
N ASP A 7 -48.22 -60.96 -25.04
CA ASP A 7 -47.27 -59.93 -24.54
C ASP A 7 -45.79 -60.39 -24.45
N ILE A 8 -45.43 -61.47 -25.13
CA ILE A 8 -44.07 -62.06 -25.06
C ILE A 8 -43.16 -61.67 -26.26
N LEU A 9 -43.71 -61.14 -27.37
CA LEU A 9 -42.95 -60.93 -28.61
C LEU A 9 -42.36 -59.53 -28.84
N THR A 10 -42.51 -58.59 -27.90
CA THR A 10 -42.03 -57.19 -28.06
C THR A 10 -41.08 -56.71 -26.95
N ARG A 11 -40.61 -57.58 -26.05
CA ARG A 11 -39.71 -57.17 -24.96
C ARG A 11 -38.23 -57.20 -25.38
N PRO A 12 -37.45 -56.13 -25.12
CA PRO A 12 -35.99 -56.18 -25.27
C PRO A 12 -35.39 -57.10 -24.18
N LEU A 13 -34.59 -58.08 -24.61
CA LEU A 13 -33.89 -59.01 -23.74
C LEU A 13 -32.85 -58.27 -22.88
N GLY A 14 -32.95 -58.37 -21.56
CA GLY A 14 -31.90 -57.91 -20.62
C GLY A 14 -32.35 -57.10 -19.39
N VAL A 15 -33.65 -56.90 -19.15
CA VAL A 15 -34.12 -56.15 -17.97
C VAL A 15 -34.61 -57.11 -16.88
N PRO A 16 -34.03 -57.13 -15.67
CA PRO A 16 -34.55 -57.93 -14.57
C PRO A 16 -35.86 -57.37 -14.03
N GLU A 17 -36.73 -58.29 -13.60
CA GLU A 17 -38.09 -58.06 -13.14
C GLU A 17 -38.15 -57.16 -11.90
N ALA A 18 -38.95 -56.08 -11.96
CA ALA A 18 -39.18 -55.21 -10.81
C ALA A 18 -40.10 -55.93 -9.81
N GLN A 19 -39.53 -56.41 -8.71
CA GLN A 19 -40.28 -57.02 -7.61
C GLN A 19 -41.21 -55.98 -6.96
N ALA A 20 -42.48 -56.36 -6.76
CA ALA A 20 -43.46 -55.58 -6.02
C ALA A 20 -43.02 -55.40 -4.56
N PRO A 21 -43.21 -54.21 -3.94
CA PRO A 21 -42.70 -53.95 -2.60
C PRO A 21 -43.46 -54.77 -1.55
N GLU A 22 -42.71 -55.45 -0.69
CA GLU A 22 -43.22 -56.20 0.46
C GLU A 22 -43.97 -55.28 1.45
N ARG A 23 -45.12 -55.75 1.96
CA ARG A 23 -45.87 -55.08 3.02
C ARG A 23 -45.18 -55.34 4.37
N PRO A 24 -44.76 -54.29 5.11
CA PRO A 24 -44.11 -54.49 6.41
C PRO A 24 -45.15 -54.87 7.49
N GLN A 25 -45.13 -56.13 7.92
CA GLN A 25 -45.84 -56.60 9.11
C GLN A 25 -44.98 -56.33 10.35
N GLY A 26 -45.12 -55.15 10.95
CA GLY A 26 -44.45 -54.81 12.21
C GLY A 26 -45.33 -53.89 13.07
N ARG A 27 -45.35 -54.12 14.39
CA ARG A 27 -46.17 -53.36 15.36
C ARG A 27 -45.91 -51.85 15.34
N PHE A 28 -44.75 -51.40 14.85
CA PHE A 28 -44.41 -49.98 14.64
C PHE A 28 -45.17 -49.31 13.48
N ALA A 29 -45.68 -50.06 12.50
CA ALA A 29 -46.43 -49.50 11.38
C ALA A 29 -47.79 -48.91 11.80
N ARG A 30 -48.33 -49.32 12.96
CA ARG A 30 -49.58 -48.79 13.52
C ARG A 30 -49.41 -47.43 14.22
N LEU A 31 -48.20 -47.08 14.66
CA LEU A 31 -47.91 -45.80 15.33
C LEU A 31 -47.68 -44.65 14.33
N VAL A 32 -47.22 -44.95 13.12
CA VAL A 32 -47.01 -43.98 12.03
C VAL A 32 -48.19 -43.90 11.05
N ALA A 33 -49.26 -44.67 11.28
CA ALA A 33 -50.43 -44.72 10.43
C ALA A 33 -51.17 -43.37 10.24
N PRO A 34 -51.29 -42.45 11.24
CA PRO A 34 -51.91 -41.15 11.00
C PRO A 34 -50.96 -40.14 10.33
N LEU A 35 -49.66 -40.42 10.24
CA LEU A 35 -48.65 -39.56 9.60
C LEU A 35 -48.52 -39.82 8.09
N ARG A 36 -49.49 -40.50 7.48
CA ARG A 36 -49.60 -40.65 6.01
C ARG A 36 -50.58 -39.66 5.39
N TRP A 37 -51.22 -38.80 6.20
CA TRP A 37 -51.98 -37.67 5.69
C TRP A 37 -51.10 -36.42 5.60
N PRO A 38 -50.95 -35.82 4.41
CA PRO A 38 -50.01 -34.71 4.19
C PRO A 38 -50.31 -33.50 5.07
N ARG A 39 -51.56 -33.33 5.50
CA ARG A 39 -51.99 -32.26 6.42
C ARG A 39 -51.47 -32.42 7.85
N ILE A 40 -51.34 -33.66 8.34
CA ILE A 40 -50.86 -33.93 9.69
C ILE A 40 -49.33 -33.82 9.75
N ALA A 41 -48.64 -34.28 8.70
CA ALA A 41 -47.19 -34.12 8.58
C ALA A 41 -46.78 -32.64 8.46
N ALA A 42 -47.50 -31.85 7.67
CA ALA A 42 -47.27 -30.40 7.56
C ALA A 42 -47.52 -29.67 8.89
N GLY A 43 -48.58 -30.05 9.62
CA GLY A 43 -48.87 -29.48 10.94
C GLY A 43 -47.80 -29.80 11.98
N ALA A 44 -47.27 -31.03 11.99
CA ALA A 44 -46.20 -31.44 12.88
C ALA A 44 -44.88 -30.69 12.57
N LEU A 45 -44.56 -30.48 11.29
CA LEU A 45 -43.36 -29.74 10.88
C LEU A 45 -43.47 -28.26 11.28
N ALA A 46 -44.64 -27.63 11.06
CA ALA A 46 -44.89 -26.26 11.45
C ALA A 46 -44.83 -26.09 12.98
N GLY A 47 -45.39 -27.04 13.74
CA GLY A 47 -45.30 -27.06 15.20
C GLY A 47 -43.86 -27.18 15.70
N ALA A 48 -43.05 -28.04 15.09
CA ALA A 48 -41.64 -28.19 15.45
C ALA A 48 -40.82 -26.93 15.15
N MET A 49 -41.11 -26.26 14.03
CA MET A 49 -40.44 -25.01 13.64
C MET A 49 -40.82 -23.83 14.56
N LEU A 50 -42.08 -23.75 14.98
CA LEU A 50 -42.51 -22.76 15.98
C LEU A 50 -41.89 -23.03 17.35
N ALA A 51 -41.80 -24.29 17.76
CA ALA A 51 -41.14 -24.67 19.01
C ALA A 51 -39.63 -24.34 18.99
N SER A 52 -38.93 -24.58 17.87
CA SER A 52 -37.50 -24.25 17.76
C SER A 52 -37.26 -22.74 17.74
N CYS A 53 -38.12 -21.98 17.06
CA CYS A 53 -38.05 -20.52 17.04
C CYS A 53 -38.31 -19.93 18.43
N GLY A 54 -39.30 -20.45 19.15
CA GLY A 54 -39.54 -20.09 20.55
C GLY A 54 -38.37 -20.42 21.48
N LEU A 55 -37.69 -21.55 21.25
CA LEU A 55 -36.52 -21.95 22.02
C LEU A 55 -35.33 -21.01 21.78
N VAL A 56 -35.08 -20.61 20.52
CA VAL A 56 -34.02 -19.64 20.18
C VAL A 56 -34.32 -18.26 20.75
N LEU A 57 -35.58 -17.83 20.79
CA LEU A 57 -35.94 -16.56 21.41
C LEU A 57 -35.86 -16.60 22.94
N ALA A 58 -36.13 -17.75 23.57
CA ALA A 58 -36.11 -17.91 25.02
C ALA A 58 -34.71 -18.16 25.61
N LEU A 59 -33.83 -18.86 24.87
CA LEU A 59 -32.50 -19.28 25.33
C LEU A 59 -31.36 -18.68 24.49
N GLY A 60 -31.66 -17.97 23.41
CA GLY A 60 -30.66 -17.30 22.59
C GLY A 60 -30.08 -16.10 23.33
N ASP A 61 -28.76 -16.11 23.54
CA ASP A 61 -28.04 -14.96 24.04
C ASP A 61 -28.11 -13.83 23.00
N SER A 62 -28.84 -12.77 23.33
CA SER A 62 -28.97 -11.55 22.52
C SER A 62 -27.63 -10.89 22.15
N ARG A 63 -26.53 -11.31 22.77
CA ARG A 63 -25.18 -10.76 22.55
C ARG A 63 -24.16 -11.80 22.06
N GLY A 64 -24.61 -12.98 21.63
CA GLY A 64 -23.76 -14.02 21.07
C GLY A 64 -23.29 -13.66 19.65
N GLY A 65 -22.14 -13.00 19.53
CA GLY A 65 -21.54 -12.69 18.22
C GLY A 65 -20.41 -11.67 18.24
N GLU A 66 -20.27 -10.87 19.29
CA GLU A 66 -19.22 -9.84 19.36
C GLU A 66 -18.07 -10.28 20.29
N PRO A 67 -16.84 -10.45 19.78
CA PRO A 67 -15.68 -10.69 20.65
C PRO A 67 -15.39 -9.43 21.46
N ARG A 68 -15.50 -9.53 22.79
CA ARG A 68 -15.18 -8.44 23.72
C ARG A 68 -14.07 -8.85 24.69
N VAL A 69 -13.14 -7.93 24.94
CA VAL A 69 -12.06 -8.04 25.91
C VAL A 69 -12.25 -6.93 26.94
N GLU A 70 -12.55 -7.30 28.20
CA GLU A 70 -12.55 -6.35 29.30
C GLU A 70 -11.15 -6.29 29.91
N VAL A 71 -10.53 -5.12 29.89
CA VAL A 71 -9.25 -4.86 30.55
C VAL A 71 -9.52 -3.93 31.73
N ALA A 72 -9.28 -4.43 32.94
CA ALA A 72 -9.38 -3.61 34.16
C ALA A 72 -8.27 -2.56 34.17
N ILE A 73 -8.63 -1.29 34.00
CA ILE A 73 -7.70 -0.17 34.18
C ILE A 73 -7.53 0.03 35.68
N THR A 74 -6.45 -0.52 36.24
CA THR A 74 -6.04 -0.16 37.59
C THR A 74 -5.31 1.18 37.53
N VAL A 75 -5.97 2.23 38.03
CA VAL A 75 -5.35 3.55 38.20
C VAL A 75 -4.24 3.40 39.23
N ARG A 76 -2.99 3.52 38.79
CA ARG A 76 -1.82 3.50 39.66
C ARG A 76 -1.73 4.87 40.35
N GLU A 77 -1.97 4.88 41.65
CA GLU A 77 -1.82 6.06 42.50
C GLU A 77 -0.37 6.59 42.42
N PRO A 78 -0.15 7.89 42.17
CA PRO A 78 1.19 8.44 42.05
C PRO A 78 1.88 8.43 43.42
N VAL A 79 3.00 7.72 43.52
CA VAL A 79 3.89 7.74 44.68
C VAL A 79 4.36 9.17 44.92
N SER A 80 3.97 9.71 46.07
CA SER A 80 4.41 10.99 46.61
C SER A 80 5.93 11.03 46.71
N ARG A 81 6.57 11.90 45.93
CA ARG A 81 8.01 12.14 45.99
C ARG A 81 8.31 12.98 47.25
N PRO A 82 9.22 12.57 48.16
CA PRO A 82 9.56 13.39 49.32
C PRO A 82 10.21 14.71 48.91
N LEU A 83 9.85 15.76 49.63
CA LEU A 83 10.33 17.13 49.48
C LEU A 83 11.87 17.19 49.61
N ALA A 84 12.54 17.72 48.58
CA ALA A 84 13.97 17.99 48.62
C ALA A 84 14.29 19.12 49.61
N ALA A 85 15.31 18.92 50.44
CA ALA A 85 15.89 19.94 51.32
C ALA A 85 16.72 20.97 50.51
N PRO A 86 16.90 22.20 51.03
CA PRO A 86 17.47 23.30 50.26
C PRO A 86 19.02 23.29 50.18
N VAL A 87 19.47 23.58 48.97
CA VAL A 87 20.75 24.16 48.47
C VAL A 87 21.90 24.38 49.47
N ALA A 88 23.08 23.89 49.10
CA ALA A 88 24.37 24.48 49.46
C ALA A 88 25.14 24.90 48.19
N THR A 89 25.64 26.13 48.20
CA THR A 89 26.32 26.86 47.12
C THR A 89 27.82 26.60 47.00
N ALA A 90 28.28 26.57 45.74
CA ALA A 90 29.61 26.94 45.19
C ALA A 90 30.82 26.01 45.49
N PRO A 91 31.90 25.98 44.66
CA PRO A 91 32.31 26.99 43.65
C PRO A 91 32.75 26.48 42.25
N GLU A 92 32.71 27.39 41.26
CA GLU A 92 33.51 27.36 40.02
C GLU A 92 35.03 27.42 40.34
N PRO A 93 35.99 27.02 39.46
CA PRO A 93 36.02 27.43 38.04
C PRO A 93 36.79 26.53 37.02
N GLN A 94 36.77 27.02 35.76
CA GLN A 94 37.75 26.87 34.66
C GLN A 94 37.70 25.64 33.72
N GLY A 95 37.17 25.90 32.51
CA GLY A 95 37.99 25.94 31.30
C GLY A 95 38.55 24.62 30.77
N VAL A 96 37.80 23.96 29.88
CA VAL A 96 38.39 23.18 28.79
C VAL A 96 37.65 23.51 27.49
N VAL A 97 38.35 24.21 26.60
CA VAL A 97 38.00 24.36 25.20
C VAL A 97 38.26 23.02 24.52
N VAL A 98 37.21 22.35 24.05
CA VAL A 98 37.33 21.33 23.01
C VAL A 98 36.67 21.87 21.76
N VAL A 99 37.53 22.21 20.79
CA VAL A 99 37.17 22.61 19.44
C VAL A 99 36.53 21.41 18.75
N ASN A 100 35.31 21.58 18.25
CA ASN A 100 34.78 20.75 17.16
C ASN A 100 34.17 21.65 16.10
N ALA A 101 34.75 21.58 14.91
CA ALA A 101 34.39 22.35 13.75
C ALA A 101 33.08 21.85 13.13
N GLY A 102 32.21 22.78 12.71
CA GLY A 102 31.17 22.53 11.70
C GLY A 102 29.90 21.82 12.17
N GLY A 103 29.22 22.31 13.21
CA GLY A 103 27.89 21.83 13.60
C GLY A 103 26.80 22.85 13.28
N ALA A 104 25.91 22.53 12.33
CA ALA A 104 24.67 23.27 12.13
C ALA A 104 23.88 23.30 13.45
N GLN A 105 23.70 24.50 14.01
CA GLN A 105 23.02 24.73 15.28
C GLN A 105 21.62 24.12 15.27
N GLN A 106 21.38 23.17 16.15
CA GLN A 106 20.04 22.77 16.57
C GLN A 106 19.43 23.97 17.32
N ARG A 107 18.78 24.88 16.58
CA ARG A 107 18.00 25.95 17.19
C ARG A 107 16.66 25.41 17.65
N THR A 108 16.22 25.83 18.83
CA THR A 108 14.91 25.46 19.36
C THR A 108 13.81 26.19 18.58
N ALA A 109 12.57 25.69 18.62
CA ALA A 109 11.44 26.32 17.93
C ALA A 109 11.22 27.77 18.41
N GLU A 110 11.48 28.05 19.68
CA GLU A 110 11.37 29.36 20.31
C GLU A 110 12.44 30.35 19.79
N GLU A 111 13.66 29.87 19.54
CA GLU A 111 14.72 30.67 18.92
C GLU A 111 14.39 31.02 17.46
N ILE A 112 13.71 30.13 16.73
CA ILE A 112 13.30 30.37 15.34
C ILE A 112 12.11 31.34 15.27
N GLU A 113 11.12 31.23 16.16
CA GLU A 113 10.01 32.19 16.29
C GLU A 113 10.53 33.60 16.59
N THR A 114 11.49 33.71 17.52
CA THR A 114 12.13 34.98 17.87
C THR A 114 12.96 35.56 16.71
N ALA A 115 13.69 34.71 15.98
CA ALA A 115 14.53 35.14 14.87
C ALA A 115 13.75 35.49 13.59
N SER A 116 12.55 34.91 13.40
CA SER A 116 11.72 35.12 12.21
C SER A 116 10.83 36.37 12.28
N GLY A 117 10.79 37.05 13.44
CA GLY A 117 10.02 38.29 13.62
C GLY A 117 8.49 38.09 13.64
N VAL A 118 8.02 36.85 13.78
CA VAL A 118 6.59 36.51 13.87
C VAL A 118 6.18 36.41 15.33
N THR A 119 5.36 37.34 15.81
CA THR A 119 4.80 37.29 17.17
C THR A 119 3.63 36.31 17.24
N VAL A 120 3.85 35.12 17.78
CA VAL A 120 2.80 34.14 18.07
C VAL A 120 2.29 34.36 19.49
N VAL A 121 1.10 34.94 19.65
CA VAL A 121 0.46 35.08 20.97
C VAL A 121 -0.21 33.76 21.35
N ARG A 122 0.20 33.16 22.47
CA ARG A 122 -0.35 31.90 22.98
C ARG A 122 -0.86 32.05 24.42
N PRO A 123 -1.96 31.36 24.80
CA PRO A 123 -2.40 31.34 26.19
C PRO A 123 -1.33 30.74 27.13
N PRO A 124 -1.15 31.30 28.34
CA PRO A 124 -0.14 30.82 29.27
C PRO A 124 -0.36 29.34 29.64
N GLY A 125 0.69 28.51 29.47
CA GLY A 125 0.65 27.07 29.77
C GLY A 125 0.63 26.13 28.57
N SER A 126 0.76 26.64 27.34
CA SER A 126 0.80 25.81 26.11
C SER A 126 2.23 25.66 25.56
N SER A 127 2.80 24.47 25.73
CA SER A 127 4.08 24.10 25.10
C SER A 127 3.98 24.10 23.58
N PRO A 128 5.07 24.37 22.83
CA PRO A 128 5.08 24.18 21.38
C PRO A 128 4.67 22.74 21.04
N SER A 129 3.60 22.58 20.25
CA SER A 129 3.39 21.30 19.57
C SER A 129 4.64 21.03 18.74
N GLU A 130 5.16 19.81 18.80
CA GLU A 130 6.32 19.30 18.06
C GLU A 130 6.49 20.03 16.72
N ALA A 131 7.34 21.07 16.72
CA ALA A 131 7.41 21.99 15.60
C ALA A 131 8.04 21.22 14.43
N VAL A 132 7.24 21.00 13.38
CA VAL A 132 7.71 20.41 12.14
C VAL A 132 8.63 21.44 11.49
N VAL A 133 9.94 21.30 11.70
CA VAL A 133 10.95 22.16 11.05
C VAL A 133 10.90 21.87 9.56
N ILE A 134 10.19 22.71 8.80
CA ILE A 134 10.26 22.72 7.34
C ILE A 134 11.67 23.20 6.98
N ARG A 135 12.57 22.26 6.72
CA ARG A 135 13.88 22.59 6.15
C ARG A 135 13.61 23.02 4.72
N VAL A 136 13.60 24.34 4.49
CA VAL A 136 13.69 24.87 3.14
C VAL A 136 14.99 24.34 2.55
N PRO A 137 14.95 23.54 1.46
CA PRO A 137 16.16 23.05 0.83
C PRO A 137 17.07 24.24 0.53
N PRO A 138 18.40 24.14 0.74
CA PRO A 138 19.30 25.21 0.35
C PRO A 138 19.08 25.53 -1.14
N PRO A 139 19.26 26.79 -1.57
CA PRO A 139 18.98 27.23 -2.96
C PRO A 139 19.77 26.45 -4.04
N SER A 140 20.73 25.62 -3.64
CA SER A 140 21.51 24.69 -4.46
C SER A 140 20.95 23.27 -4.58
N ALA A 141 19.86 22.91 -3.87
CA ALA A 141 19.26 21.59 -4.01
C ALA A 141 18.65 21.43 -5.43
N PRO A 142 18.94 20.33 -6.15
CA PRO A 142 18.42 20.14 -7.50
C PRO A 142 16.88 20.09 -7.46
N ARG A 143 16.26 21.10 -8.09
CA ARG A 143 14.82 21.21 -8.25
C ARG A 143 14.36 20.31 -9.40
N LEU A 144 13.25 19.62 -9.18
CA LEU A 144 12.63 18.82 -10.23
C LEU A 144 12.02 19.71 -11.31
N ALA A 145 11.86 19.16 -12.52
CA ALA A 145 11.19 19.86 -13.60
C ALA A 145 9.77 20.28 -13.19
N PRO A 146 9.28 21.47 -13.56
CA PRO A 146 7.90 21.87 -13.31
C PRO A 146 6.91 20.87 -13.92
N ALA A 147 5.79 20.64 -13.23
CA ALA A 147 4.70 19.78 -13.71
C ALA A 147 3.37 20.56 -13.66
N PRO A 148 2.48 20.43 -14.66
CA PRO A 148 2.64 19.63 -15.88
C PRO A 148 3.59 20.26 -16.92
N ASP A 149 4.27 19.42 -17.71
CA ASP A 149 5.10 19.82 -18.86
C ASP A 149 4.28 19.61 -20.13
N ALA A 150 4.03 20.69 -20.88
CA ALA A 150 3.17 20.68 -22.05
C ALA A 150 3.65 19.74 -23.17
N ARG A 151 4.95 19.43 -23.25
CA ARG A 151 5.52 18.56 -24.30
C ARG A 151 5.12 17.10 -24.12
N ILE A 152 4.87 16.70 -22.88
CA ILE A 152 4.56 15.31 -22.48
C ILE A 152 3.19 15.18 -21.81
N SER A 153 2.33 16.19 -21.97
CA SER A 153 0.98 16.20 -21.40
C SER A 153 -0.07 16.33 -22.50
N GLU A 154 -1.19 15.65 -22.35
CA GLU A 154 -2.35 15.73 -23.24
C GLU A 154 -3.64 15.84 -22.44
N GLN A 155 -4.67 16.45 -23.04
CA GLN A 155 -5.99 16.51 -22.42
C GLN A 155 -6.77 15.24 -22.75
N GLY A 156 -7.13 14.48 -21.71
CA GLY A 156 -8.06 13.36 -21.80
C GLY A 156 -9.45 13.72 -21.28
N ARG A 157 -10.36 12.73 -21.34
CA ARG A 157 -11.74 12.88 -20.83
C ARG A 157 -11.80 13.15 -19.33
N HIS A 158 -10.82 12.64 -18.57
CA HIS A 158 -10.78 12.73 -17.11
C HIS A 158 -9.93 13.89 -16.60
N GLY A 159 -9.13 14.53 -17.47
CA GLY A 159 -8.15 15.54 -17.08
C GLY A 159 -6.87 15.42 -17.90
N THR A 160 -5.82 16.14 -17.48
CA THR A 160 -4.51 16.09 -18.12
C THR A 160 -3.81 14.77 -17.81
N MET A 161 -3.31 14.08 -18.84
CA MET A 161 -2.62 12.80 -18.74
C MET A 161 -1.25 12.87 -19.40
N PRO A 162 -0.30 12.00 -19.01
CA PRO A 162 0.98 11.92 -19.69
C PRO A 162 0.84 11.29 -21.08
N LYS A 163 1.63 11.80 -22.01
CA LYS A 163 1.90 11.23 -23.33
C LYS A 163 3.40 11.23 -23.60
N VAL A 164 3.82 10.44 -24.57
CA VAL A 164 5.16 10.56 -25.14
C VAL A 164 5.21 11.81 -26.03
N GLY A 165 6.16 12.70 -25.75
CA GLY A 165 6.38 13.92 -26.52
C GLY A 165 7.15 13.68 -27.82
N GLU A 166 7.30 14.73 -28.63
CA GLU A 166 8.14 14.71 -29.82
C GLU A 166 9.57 14.26 -29.48
N GLY A 167 10.23 13.53 -30.39
CA GLY A 167 11.56 12.97 -30.13
C GLY A 167 11.59 11.84 -29.10
N ARG A 168 10.43 11.25 -28.75
CA ARG A 168 10.28 10.20 -27.73
C ARG A 168 10.65 10.66 -26.32
N ILE A 169 10.39 11.93 -26.01
CA ILE A 169 10.54 12.46 -24.64
C ILE A 169 9.48 11.79 -23.74
N ARG A 170 9.92 11.28 -22.59
CA ARG A 170 9.10 10.50 -21.65
C ARG A 170 8.98 11.22 -20.32
N ALA A 171 7.83 11.10 -19.67
CA ALA A 171 7.66 11.54 -18.28
C ALA A 171 8.68 10.87 -17.34
N LEU A 172 9.02 9.60 -17.60
CA LEU A 172 10.07 8.86 -16.88
C LEU A 172 11.45 9.54 -16.92
N ASP A 173 11.76 10.32 -17.94
CA ASP A 173 13.06 11.01 -18.05
C ASP A 173 12.98 12.47 -17.60
N VAL A 174 11.87 13.17 -17.89
CA VAL A 174 11.69 14.60 -17.58
C VAL A 174 11.48 14.84 -16.10
N TYR A 175 10.68 14.01 -15.44
CA TYR A 175 10.32 14.19 -14.04
C TYR A 175 11.25 13.45 -13.08
N ALA A 176 12.22 12.69 -13.60
CA ALA A 176 13.16 11.95 -12.79
C ALA A 176 14.07 12.89 -12.01
N ARG A 177 14.31 12.54 -10.75
CA ARG A 177 15.34 13.21 -9.96
C ARG A 177 16.72 12.81 -10.49
N VAL A 178 17.62 13.77 -10.57
CA VAL A 178 19.03 13.52 -10.93
C VAL A 178 19.71 12.76 -9.80
N GLU A 179 20.46 11.71 -10.15
CA GLU A 179 21.28 10.97 -9.19
C GLU A 179 22.47 11.84 -8.77
N GLU A 180 22.72 11.97 -7.47
CA GLU A 180 23.90 12.68 -6.98
C GLU A 180 25.17 11.90 -7.38
N PRO A 181 26.20 12.57 -7.93
CA PRO A 181 27.45 11.92 -8.30
C PRO A 181 28.09 11.19 -7.12
N GLY A 182 28.58 9.98 -7.35
CA GLY A 182 29.29 9.24 -6.32
C GLY A 182 29.59 7.81 -6.73
N THR A 183 30.41 7.13 -5.94
CA THR A 183 30.79 5.73 -6.14
C THR A 183 30.18 4.85 -5.05
N GLY A 184 30.03 3.56 -5.34
CA GLY A 184 29.54 2.57 -4.39
C GLY A 184 28.11 2.06 -4.65
N PRO A 185 27.67 1.08 -3.85
CA PRO A 185 26.35 0.47 -3.95
C PRO A 185 25.22 1.48 -3.84
N ARG A 186 24.13 1.23 -4.56
CA ARG A 186 22.95 2.10 -4.58
C ARG A 186 21.76 1.41 -3.94
N ILE A 187 20.99 2.15 -3.16
CA ILE A 187 19.68 1.71 -2.65
C ILE A 187 18.65 2.73 -3.11
N ALA A 188 17.54 2.25 -3.68
CA ALA A 188 16.37 3.05 -3.95
C ALA A 188 15.23 2.63 -3.03
N ILE A 189 14.52 3.62 -2.48
CA ILE A 189 13.37 3.41 -1.60
C ILE A 189 12.15 4.07 -2.21
N LEU A 190 11.04 3.33 -2.32
CA LEU A 190 9.72 3.85 -2.64
C LEU A 190 8.79 3.75 -1.43
N ILE A 191 8.24 4.88 -0.98
CA ILE A 191 7.20 4.90 0.05
C ILE A 191 5.82 4.88 -0.61
N THR A 192 4.98 3.94 -0.22
CA THR A 192 3.65 3.71 -0.78
C THR A 192 2.53 4.09 0.18
N GLY A 193 1.30 4.18 -0.33
CA GLY A 193 0.09 4.44 0.45
C GLY A 193 -0.14 5.90 0.83
N LEU A 194 0.49 6.85 0.13
CA LEU A 194 0.35 8.28 0.43
C LEU A 194 -0.86 8.89 -0.28
N GLY A 195 -1.28 10.09 0.15
CA GLY A 195 -2.36 10.88 -0.46
C GLY A 195 -3.68 10.88 0.31
N VAL A 196 -4.06 9.74 0.92
CA VAL A 196 -5.32 9.64 1.70
C VAL A 196 -5.13 10.16 3.14
N GLY A 197 -4.05 9.75 3.80
CA GLY A 197 -3.72 10.20 5.16
C GLY A 197 -2.85 11.45 5.16
N GLN A 198 -3.41 12.62 5.52
CA GLN A 198 -2.68 13.89 5.51
C GLN A 198 -1.44 13.87 6.42
N ALA A 199 -1.56 13.39 7.65
CA ALA A 199 -0.46 13.34 8.62
C ALA A 199 0.67 12.38 8.17
N ALA A 200 0.31 11.19 7.68
CA ALA A 200 1.27 10.23 7.15
C ALA A 200 2.01 10.79 5.92
N THR A 201 1.26 11.42 5.01
CA THR A 201 1.81 12.02 3.79
C THR A 201 2.74 13.18 4.10
N ALA A 202 2.32 14.13 4.95
CA ALA A 202 3.16 15.24 5.37
C ALA A 202 4.41 14.76 6.14
N GLY A 203 4.24 13.75 7.00
CA GLY A 203 5.34 13.14 7.73
C GLY A 203 6.40 12.53 6.81
N ALA A 204 5.98 11.76 5.80
CA ALA A 204 6.88 11.20 4.80
C ALA A 204 7.59 12.31 4.00
N THR A 205 6.86 13.31 3.52
CA THR A 205 7.42 14.41 2.72
C THR A 205 8.44 15.27 3.47
N VAL A 206 8.27 15.48 4.78
CA VAL A 206 9.16 16.37 5.53
C VAL A 206 10.34 15.61 6.15
N ARG A 207 10.14 14.37 6.60
CA ARG A 207 11.16 13.64 7.37
C ARG A 207 12.14 12.83 6.51
N LEU A 208 11.71 12.41 5.33
CA LEU A 208 12.56 11.60 4.46
C LEU A 208 13.48 12.49 3.62
N PRO A 209 14.71 12.03 3.33
CA PRO A 209 15.58 12.76 2.42
C PRO A 209 14.99 12.78 0.99
N PRO A 210 15.22 13.84 0.19
CA PRO A 210 14.65 13.99 -1.15
C PRO A 210 14.98 12.89 -2.15
N ALA A 211 16.01 12.07 -1.88
CA ALA A 211 16.36 10.92 -2.70
C ALA A 211 15.36 9.74 -2.56
N VAL A 212 14.53 9.71 -1.51
CA VAL A 212 13.44 8.72 -1.38
C VAL A 212 12.29 9.10 -2.32
N SER A 213 11.80 8.14 -3.10
CA SER A 213 10.64 8.35 -3.98
C SER A 213 9.33 8.11 -3.22
N LEU A 214 8.27 8.82 -3.60
CA LEU A 214 6.97 8.79 -2.93
C LEU A 214 5.85 8.42 -3.92
N ALA A 215 5.04 7.41 -3.59
CA ALA A 215 3.90 6.97 -4.38
C ALA A 215 2.57 7.40 -3.75
N PHE A 216 1.71 8.01 -4.55
CA PHE A 216 0.44 8.57 -4.11
C PHE A 216 -0.73 7.83 -4.75
N LEU A 217 -1.70 7.45 -3.93
CA LEU A 217 -2.97 6.94 -4.41
C LEU A 217 -3.72 8.03 -5.20
N PRO A 218 -4.50 7.65 -6.23
CA PRO A 218 -5.30 8.58 -7.02
C PRO A 218 -6.52 9.13 -6.28
N TYR A 219 -6.64 8.83 -4.98
CA TYR A 219 -7.79 9.17 -4.15
C TYR A 219 -7.49 10.29 -3.18
N GLY A 220 -8.54 10.98 -2.76
CA GLY A 220 -8.48 12.12 -1.85
C GLY A 220 -8.40 13.46 -2.59
N GLY A 221 -9.17 14.45 -2.13
CA GLY A 221 -9.23 15.78 -2.76
C GLY A 221 -7.94 16.59 -2.66
N GLU A 222 -6.92 16.06 -1.98
CA GLU A 222 -5.62 16.68 -1.76
C GLU A 222 -4.47 15.95 -2.47
N ALA A 223 -4.74 14.87 -3.22
CA ALA A 223 -3.69 14.04 -3.82
C ALA A 223 -2.75 14.86 -4.71
N GLU A 224 -3.30 15.73 -5.57
CA GLU A 224 -2.53 16.64 -6.42
C GLU A 224 -1.68 17.62 -5.62
N ARG A 225 -2.27 18.27 -4.61
CA ARG A 225 -1.55 19.21 -3.73
C ARG A 225 -0.45 18.51 -2.93
N ALA A 226 -0.69 17.29 -2.48
CA ALA A 226 0.29 16.50 -1.75
C ALA A 226 1.45 16.05 -2.64
N ALA A 227 1.16 15.59 -3.86
CA ALA A 227 2.16 15.25 -4.86
C ALA A 227 3.01 16.48 -5.25
N ALA A 228 2.37 17.65 -5.45
CA ALA A 228 3.06 18.89 -5.74
C ALA A 228 4.03 19.29 -4.60
N ARG A 229 3.56 19.26 -3.34
CA ARG A 229 4.42 19.53 -2.17
C ARG A 229 5.59 18.57 -2.05
N ALA A 230 5.39 17.29 -2.37
CA ALA A 230 6.48 16.31 -2.40
C ALA A 230 7.52 16.65 -3.46
N ARG A 231 7.08 17.06 -4.67
CA ARG A 231 7.99 17.51 -5.73
C ARG A 231 8.74 18.79 -5.36
N ASP A 232 8.07 19.74 -4.70
CA ASP A 232 8.69 20.98 -4.20
C ASP A 232 9.75 20.69 -3.14
N ALA A 233 9.54 19.66 -2.31
CA ALA A 233 10.54 19.13 -1.38
C ALA A 233 11.65 18.30 -2.07
N GLY A 234 11.56 18.10 -3.38
CA GLY A 234 12.57 17.43 -4.20
C GLY A 234 12.39 15.91 -4.33
N HIS A 235 11.29 15.34 -3.83
CA HIS A 235 11.00 13.93 -3.97
C HIS A 235 10.50 13.60 -5.38
N GLU A 236 11.03 12.51 -5.93
CA GLU A 236 10.45 11.92 -7.12
C GLU A 236 9.12 11.24 -6.78
N VAL A 237 8.12 11.44 -7.65
CA VAL A 237 6.74 11.01 -7.38
C VAL A 237 6.32 9.88 -8.33
N PHE A 238 5.53 8.94 -7.81
CA PHE A 238 4.84 7.88 -8.54
C PHE A 238 3.33 7.98 -8.32
N LEU A 239 2.57 7.59 -9.34
CA LEU A 239 1.15 7.30 -9.18
C LEU A 239 0.99 5.86 -8.69
N GLN A 240 0.19 5.64 -7.65
CA GLN A 240 -0.06 4.30 -7.14
C GLN A 240 -1.40 3.78 -7.61
N LEU A 241 -1.38 2.81 -8.53
CA LEU A 241 -2.54 2.31 -9.25
C LEU A 241 -3.29 1.26 -8.42
N PRO A 242 -4.57 1.51 -8.06
CA PRO A 242 -5.40 0.55 -7.33
C PRO A 242 -5.71 -0.67 -8.20
N MET A 243 -5.38 -1.87 -7.72
CA MET A 243 -5.48 -3.11 -8.50
C MET A 243 -6.01 -4.27 -7.65
N GLU A 244 -6.75 -5.18 -8.28
CA GLU A 244 -7.44 -6.28 -7.61
C GLU A 244 -6.47 -7.22 -6.85
N PRO A 245 -6.63 -7.38 -5.52
CA PRO A 245 -6.00 -8.46 -4.77
C PRO A 245 -6.79 -9.78 -4.88
N PHE A 246 -6.26 -10.88 -4.34
CA PHE A 246 -6.94 -12.19 -4.36
C PHE A 246 -8.21 -12.24 -3.51
N ASP A 247 -8.27 -11.47 -2.43
CA ASP A 247 -9.37 -11.39 -1.47
C ASP A 247 -10.35 -10.25 -1.77
N TYR A 248 -10.38 -9.73 -2.99
CA TYR A 248 -11.39 -8.76 -3.42
C TYR A 248 -12.80 -9.42 -3.40
N PRO A 249 -13.84 -8.76 -2.85
CA PRO A 249 -13.90 -7.36 -2.40
C PRO A 249 -13.64 -7.13 -0.91
N ASP A 250 -13.24 -8.14 -0.11
CA ASP A 250 -12.99 -7.95 1.33
C ASP A 250 -11.86 -6.95 1.58
N SER A 251 -10.82 -7.00 0.74
CA SER A 251 -9.81 -5.96 0.61
C SER A 251 -10.09 -5.12 -0.65
N ASP A 252 -10.81 -4.01 -0.50
CA ASP A 252 -11.14 -3.09 -1.60
C ASP A 252 -10.15 -1.92 -1.70
N PRO A 253 -9.32 -1.84 -2.77
CA PRO A 253 -8.42 -0.71 -3.00
C PRO A 253 -9.13 0.60 -3.36
N GLY A 254 -10.43 0.56 -3.68
CA GLY A 254 -11.27 1.72 -3.97
C GLY A 254 -12.06 1.62 -5.29
N PRO A 255 -12.85 2.66 -5.62
CA PRO A 255 -13.85 2.60 -6.70
C PRO A 255 -13.25 2.48 -8.12
N GLN A 256 -11.98 2.80 -8.29
CA GLN A 256 -11.28 2.81 -9.58
C GLN A 256 -10.27 1.67 -9.69
N THR A 257 -10.44 0.63 -8.86
CA THR A 257 -9.61 -0.57 -8.87
C THR A 257 -9.64 -1.26 -10.24
N LEU A 258 -8.49 -1.61 -10.79
CA LEU A 258 -8.44 -2.45 -11.98
C LEU A 258 -8.79 -3.89 -11.61
N LEU A 259 -9.77 -4.48 -12.32
CA LEU A 259 -10.31 -5.81 -12.01
C LEU A 259 -10.15 -6.75 -13.19
N THR A 260 -9.82 -8.01 -12.94
CA THR A 260 -9.68 -9.04 -13.98
C THR A 260 -11.02 -9.41 -14.63
N ALA A 261 -12.13 -9.22 -13.91
CA ALA A 261 -13.48 -9.46 -14.41
C ALA A 261 -13.98 -8.39 -15.40
N LEU A 262 -13.33 -7.22 -15.47
CA LEU A 262 -13.73 -6.13 -16.35
C LEU A 262 -13.24 -6.31 -17.78
N LYS A 263 -13.98 -5.73 -18.73
CA LYS A 263 -13.54 -5.67 -20.12
C LYS A 263 -12.34 -4.73 -20.23
N GLY A 264 -11.48 -4.97 -21.22
CA GLY A 264 -10.27 -4.15 -21.45
C GLY A 264 -10.56 -2.65 -21.57
N VAL A 265 -11.69 -2.26 -22.16
CA VAL A 265 -12.12 -0.85 -22.28
C VAL A 265 -12.46 -0.20 -20.94
N GLU A 266 -13.03 -0.96 -20.00
CA GLU A 266 -13.39 -0.47 -18.66
C GLU A 266 -12.14 -0.29 -17.81
N ASN A 267 -11.20 -1.24 -17.85
CA ASN A 267 -9.90 -1.09 -17.19
C ASN A 267 -9.06 0.04 -17.81
N ALA A 268 -9.09 0.21 -19.13
CA ALA A 268 -8.49 1.37 -19.78
C ALA A 268 -9.16 2.67 -19.30
N ASP A 269 -10.46 2.63 -19.00
CA ASP A 269 -11.17 3.79 -18.48
C ASP A 269 -10.65 4.23 -17.11
N ARG A 270 -10.62 3.26 -16.18
CA ARG A 270 -10.13 3.40 -14.80
C ARG A 270 -8.66 3.80 -14.74
N LEU A 271 -7.83 3.26 -15.64
CA LEU A 271 -6.44 3.66 -15.78
C LEU A 271 -6.32 5.13 -16.17
N ALA A 272 -7.01 5.55 -17.23
CA ALA A 272 -6.99 6.95 -17.66
C ALA A 272 -7.54 7.90 -16.59
N TRP A 273 -8.52 7.46 -15.80
CA TRP A 273 -9.00 8.23 -14.64
C TRP A 273 -7.88 8.44 -13.62
N SER A 274 -7.16 7.38 -13.28
CA SER A 274 -6.07 7.40 -12.30
C SER A 274 -4.90 8.27 -12.78
N LEU A 275 -4.52 8.16 -14.06
CA LEU A 275 -3.46 8.95 -14.67
C LEU A 275 -3.78 10.45 -14.74
N ALA A 276 -5.06 10.80 -14.75
CA ALA A 276 -5.51 12.19 -14.82
C ALA A 276 -5.64 12.87 -13.46
N ARG A 277 -5.17 12.27 -12.35
CA ARG A 277 -5.38 12.83 -10.99
C ARG A 277 -4.39 13.90 -10.59
N PHE A 278 -3.16 13.79 -11.04
CA PHE A 278 -2.14 14.79 -10.78
C PHE A 278 -0.98 14.60 -11.76
N PRO A 279 -0.30 15.65 -12.23
CA PRO A 279 0.85 15.49 -13.12
C PRO A 279 2.16 15.27 -12.33
N GLY A 280 3.27 15.10 -13.05
CA GLY A 280 4.61 15.15 -12.45
C GLY A 280 5.10 13.84 -11.82
N TYR A 281 4.50 12.70 -12.14
CA TYR A 281 5.02 11.40 -11.74
C TYR A 281 5.87 10.76 -12.85
N VAL A 282 6.91 10.02 -12.47
CA VAL A 282 7.82 9.34 -13.41
C VAL A 282 7.28 7.99 -13.90
N GLY A 283 6.36 7.42 -13.14
CA GLY A 283 5.88 6.07 -13.35
C GLY A 283 4.71 5.73 -12.45
N VAL A 284 4.26 4.50 -12.59
CA VAL A 284 3.17 3.91 -11.84
C VAL A 284 3.71 2.79 -10.95
N ALA A 285 3.24 2.72 -9.71
CA ALA A 285 3.44 1.56 -8.84
C ALA A 285 2.10 0.88 -8.55
N ASN A 286 2.09 -0.41 -8.25
CA ASN A 286 0.84 -1.07 -7.83
C ASN A 286 0.45 -0.63 -6.41
N TYR A 287 -0.86 -0.60 -6.16
CA TYR A 287 -1.44 -0.68 -4.83
C TYR A 287 -2.23 -1.98 -4.78
N MET A 288 -1.79 -2.92 -3.95
CA MET A 288 -2.26 -4.31 -3.99
C MET A 288 -2.02 -4.94 -5.36
N GLY A 289 -3.04 -5.51 -6.02
CA GLY A 289 -2.92 -6.03 -7.38
C GLY A 289 -2.38 -7.44 -7.51
N SER A 290 -2.34 -8.23 -6.43
CA SER A 290 -1.80 -9.59 -6.46
C SER A 290 -2.52 -10.52 -7.45
N LYS A 291 -3.83 -10.34 -7.63
CA LYS A 291 -4.64 -11.07 -8.61
C LYS A 291 -4.52 -10.45 -10.00
N MET A 292 -4.67 -9.12 -10.09
CA MET A 292 -4.61 -8.40 -11.36
C MET A 292 -3.27 -8.62 -12.08
N MET A 293 -2.13 -8.53 -11.39
CA MET A 293 -0.79 -8.70 -11.99
C MET A 293 -0.48 -10.14 -12.44
N ALA A 294 -1.18 -11.13 -11.89
CA ALA A 294 -1.07 -12.53 -12.30
C ALA A 294 -1.94 -12.85 -13.53
N ASP A 295 -2.89 -11.98 -13.87
CA ASP A 295 -3.87 -12.19 -14.93
C ASP A 295 -3.39 -11.62 -16.28
N PRO A 296 -3.67 -12.30 -17.43
CA PRO A 296 -3.38 -11.78 -18.76
C PRO A 296 -4.00 -10.40 -19.06
N ALA A 297 -5.10 -10.03 -18.39
CA ALA A 297 -5.73 -8.72 -18.52
C ALA A 297 -4.80 -7.56 -18.15
N PHE A 298 -3.71 -7.82 -17.41
CA PHE A 298 -2.74 -6.78 -17.05
C PHE A 298 -1.80 -6.37 -18.18
N ASP A 299 -1.53 -7.25 -19.16
CA ASP A 299 -0.65 -6.93 -20.28
C ASP A 299 -1.05 -5.66 -21.07
N PRO A 300 -2.33 -5.47 -21.49
CA PRO A 300 -2.74 -4.23 -22.16
C PRO A 300 -2.61 -2.98 -21.27
N ILE A 301 -2.88 -3.10 -19.96
CA ILE A 301 -2.68 -2.00 -18.99
C ILE A 301 -1.21 -1.61 -18.92
N LEU A 302 -0.32 -2.60 -18.79
CA LEU A 302 1.12 -2.38 -18.73
C LEU A 302 1.63 -1.72 -20.02
N ARG A 303 1.16 -2.17 -21.19
CA ARG A 303 1.52 -1.56 -22.49
C ARG A 303 1.05 -0.12 -22.59
N GLU A 304 -0.15 0.21 -22.12
CA GLU A 304 -0.67 1.59 -22.10
C GLU A 304 0.21 2.50 -21.21
N ILE A 305 0.62 2.02 -20.03
CA ILE A 305 1.57 2.74 -19.16
C ILE A 305 2.87 3.06 -19.92
N GLY A 306 3.48 2.06 -20.59
CA GLY A 306 4.68 2.27 -21.38
C GLY A 306 4.48 3.18 -22.59
N ALA A 307 3.35 3.07 -23.28
CA ALA A 307 2.99 3.91 -24.43
C ALA A 307 2.85 5.40 -24.05
N ARG A 308 2.54 5.69 -22.79
CA ARG A 308 2.50 7.04 -22.22
C ARG A 308 3.85 7.56 -21.73
N GLY A 309 4.93 6.78 -21.90
CA GLY A 309 6.28 7.17 -21.49
C GLY A 309 6.51 7.05 -19.98
N LEU A 310 5.79 6.15 -19.32
CA LEU A 310 5.91 5.85 -17.90
C LEU A 310 6.62 4.51 -17.70
N GLY A 311 7.25 4.34 -16.54
CA GLY A 311 7.67 3.02 -16.05
C GLY A 311 6.64 2.41 -15.11
N PHE A 312 6.72 1.10 -14.90
CA PHE A 312 5.92 0.38 -13.91
C PHE A 312 6.83 -0.23 -12.83
N LEU A 313 6.59 0.10 -11.57
CA LEU A 313 7.34 -0.39 -10.42
C LEU A 313 6.45 -1.34 -9.61
N ASP A 314 6.77 -2.63 -9.66
CA ASP A 314 6.18 -3.67 -8.82
C ASP A 314 6.72 -3.52 -7.38
N ASP A 315 5.83 -3.24 -6.44
CA ASP A 315 6.16 -2.96 -5.05
C ASP A 315 6.65 -4.18 -4.26
N GLY A 316 6.65 -5.37 -4.88
CA GLY A 316 7.17 -6.61 -4.32
C GLY A 316 6.19 -7.36 -3.40
N THR A 317 5.00 -6.80 -3.14
CA THR A 317 3.99 -7.41 -2.23
C THR A 317 3.23 -8.56 -2.88
N GLY A 318 3.11 -8.57 -4.21
CA GLY A 318 2.38 -9.57 -4.99
C GLY A 318 3.28 -10.59 -5.71
N PRO A 319 2.69 -11.65 -6.31
CA PRO A 319 3.43 -12.55 -7.19
C PRO A 319 4.04 -11.81 -8.37
N LYS A 320 5.13 -12.34 -8.93
CA LYS A 320 5.82 -11.71 -10.07
C LYS A 320 4.92 -11.72 -11.31
N PRO A 321 4.68 -10.56 -11.96
CA PRO A 321 3.89 -10.53 -13.18
C PRO A 321 4.57 -11.34 -14.28
N THR A 322 3.83 -12.27 -14.89
CA THR A 322 4.35 -13.21 -15.90
C THR A 322 4.72 -12.52 -17.22
N PHE A 323 4.31 -11.26 -17.42
CA PHE A 323 4.34 -10.55 -18.71
C PHE A 323 5.46 -9.50 -18.84
N ALA A 324 6.27 -9.29 -17.79
CA ALA A 324 7.30 -8.24 -17.75
C ALA A 324 8.32 -8.32 -18.91
N ASN A 325 8.56 -9.52 -19.46
CA ASN A 325 9.56 -9.72 -20.52
C ASN A 325 9.04 -9.48 -21.94
N LYS A 326 7.73 -9.28 -22.13
CA LYS A 326 7.12 -9.12 -23.47
C LYS A 326 6.75 -7.68 -23.80
N SER A 327 6.62 -6.82 -22.80
CA SER A 327 6.26 -5.41 -22.96
C SER A 327 7.53 -4.56 -23.16
N ARG A 328 7.45 -3.52 -24.03
CA ARG A 328 8.51 -2.50 -24.13
C ARG A 328 8.51 -1.51 -22.96
N THR A 329 7.60 -1.70 -22.02
CA THR A 329 7.45 -0.86 -20.82
C THR A 329 8.61 -1.13 -19.87
N PRO A 330 9.30 -0.09 -19.36
CA PRO A 330 10.29 -0.26 -18.31
C PRO A 330 9.61 -0.81 -17.05
N VAL A 331 10.02 -1.99 -16.60
CA VAL A 331 9.51 -2.63 -15.39
C VAL A 331 10.65 -2.86 -14.41
N ALA A 332 10.44 -2.49 -13.15
CA ALA A 332 11.31 -2.83 -12.03
C ALA A 332 10.48 -3.45 -10.91
N ARG A 333 11.10 -4.28 -10.07
CA ARG A 333 10.44 -4.90 -8.92
C ARG A 333 11.27 -4.68 -7.66
N ALA A 334 10.60 -4.29 -6.59
CA ALA A 334 11.22 -4.21 -5.27
C ALA A 334 11.53 -5.62 -4.74
N GLU A 335 12.72 -5.78 -4.19
CA GLU A 335 13.23 -7.06 -3.72
C GLU A 335 12.91 -7.29 -2.25
N ILE A 336 12.71 -6.21 -1.49
CA ILE A 336 12.45 -6.23 -0.06
C ILE A 336 11.35 -5.21 0.24
N VAL A 337 10.34 -5.65 0.98
CA VAL A 337 9.31 -4.80 1.59
C VAL A 337 9.70 -4.58 3.05
N LEU A 338 10.14 -3.37 3.39
CA LEU A 338 10.79 -3.07 4.67
C LEU A 338 9.88 -3.27 5.88
N ASP A 339 8.59 -2.97 5.72
CA ASP A 339 7.58 -3.04 6.79
C ASP A 339 6.58 -4.19 6.59
N ALA A 340 6.98 -5.24 5.87
CA ALA A 340 6.19 -6.48 5.77
C ALA A 340 5.78 -7.03 7.15
N VAL A 341 6.67 -6.85 8.14
CA VAL A 341 6.35 -7.00 9.56
C VAL A 341 6.48 -5.62 10.20
N PRO A 342 5.38 -4.99 10.68
CA PRO A 342 5.36 -3.61 11.15
C PRO A 342 5.93 -3.49 12.58
N ARG A 343 7.17 -3.92 12.78
CA ARG A 343 7.92 -3.85 14.05
C ARG A 343 9.28 -3.21 13.81
N ALA A 344 9.74 -2.42 14.76
CA ALA A 344 10.95 -1.61 14.62
C ALA A 344 12.20 -2.44 14.28
N ASP A 345 12.41 -3.54 15.00
CA ASP A 345 13.52 -4.47 14.82
C ASP A 345 13.45 -5.22 13.49
N ALA A 346 12.25 -5.57 13.03
CA ALA A 346 12.06 -6.22 11.73
C ALA A 346 12.40 -5.26 10.57
N ILE A 347 11.99 -3.99 10.68
CA ILE A 347 12.32 -2.95 9.70
C ILE A 347 13.83 -2.72 9.66
N ASP A 348 14.50 -2.65 10.81
CA ASP A 348 15.96 -2.51 10.86
C ASP A 348 16.68 -3.71 10.23
N ALA A 349 16.19 -4.93 10.49
CA ALA A 349 16.74 -6.12 9.87
C ALA A 349 16.55 -6.10 8.35
N ALA A 350 15.39 -5.66 7.85
CA ALA A 350 15.12 -5.52 6.42
C ALA A 350 16.01 -4.45 5.76
N LEU A 351 16.28 -3.34 6.45
CA LEU A 351 17.24 -2.32 6.00
C LEU A 351 18.66 -2.90 5.93
N GLY A 352 19.09 -3.69 6.91
CA GLY A 352 20.37 -4.40 6.86
C GLY A 352 20.45 -5.39 5.71
N GLN A 353 19.35 -6.09 5.39
CA GLN A 353 19.26 -6.97 4.22
C GLN A 353 19.38 -6.18 2.90
N ALA A 354 18.76 -4.99 2.83
CA ALA A 354 18.88 -4.11 1.68
C ALA A 354 20.32 -3.65 1.44
N GLU A 355 21.06 -3.33 2.51
CA GLU A 355 22.48 -3.00 2.43
C GLU A 355 23.33 -4.18 1.94
N ALA A 356 23.13 -5.37 2.52
CA ALA A 356 23.84 -6.57 2.10
C ALA A 356 23.59 -6.87 0.62
N ARG A 357 22.33 -6.74 0.17
CA ARG A 357 21.94 -6.94 -1.22
C ARG A 357 22.56 -5.91 -2.15
N ALA A 358 22.53 -4.64 -1.78
CA ALA A 358 23.15 -3.57 -2.57
C ALA A 358 24.67 -3.79 -2.67
N ARG A 359 25.35 -4.20 -1.59
CA ARG A 359 26.78 -4.53 -1.64
C ARG A 359 27.09 -5.71 -2.55
N ALA A 360 26.23 -6.73 -2.54
CA ALA A 360 26.43 -7.93 -3.36
C ALA A 360 26.17 -7.70 -4.86
N THR A 361 25.20 -6.86 -5.21
CA THR A 361 24.71 -6.71 -6.60
C THR A 361 24.91 -5.32 -7.20
N GLY A 362 25.37 -4.35 -6.40
CA GLY A 362 25.56 -2.95 -6.77
C GLY A 362 24.29 -2.09 -6.69
N PHE A 363 23.10 -2.70 -6.57
CA PHE A 363 21.82 -2.01 -6.52
C PHE A 363 20.77 -2.81 -5.74
N ALA A 364 19.97 -2.15 -4.90
CA ALA A 364 18.77 -2.73 -4.32
C ALA A 364 17.58 -1.77 -4.43
N LEU A 365 16.42 -2.27 -4.83
CA LEU A 365 15.15 -1.54 -4.79
C LEU A 365 14.31 -2.10 -3.65
N VAL A 366 13.85 -1.22 -2.76
CA VAL A 366 13.01 -1.59 -1.61
C VAL A 366 11.79 -0.68 -1.50
N THR A 367 10.76 -1.18 -0.85
CA THR A 367 9.49 -0.47 -0.64
C THR A 367 9.11 -0.47 0.83
N ALA A 368 8.30 0.51 1.23
CA ALA A 368 7.67 0.55 2.54
C ALA A 368 6.35 1.30 2.47
N GLY A 369 5.42 1.03 3.38
CA GLY A 369 4.25 1.87 3.57
C GLY A 369 4.58 3.22 4.25
N GLY A 370 3.67 4.18 4.11
CA GLY A 370 3.76 5.51 4.74
C GLY A 370 3.54 5.55 6.26
N SER A 371 3.76 4.45 6.99
CA SER A 371 3.57 4.41 8.43
C SER A 371 4.58 5.31 9.15
N ALA A 372 4.16 5.97 10.24
CA ALA A 372 5.05 6.85 11.01
C ALA A 372 6.30 6.11 11.49
N LEU A 373 6.13 4.88 11.99
CA LEU A 373 7.23 4.00 12.41
C LEU A 373 8.23 3.76 11.26
N GLY A 374 7.74 3.32 10.09
CA GLY A 374 8.60 3.03 8.93
C GLY A 374 9.36 4.27 8.46
N VAL A 375 8.65 5.40 8.31
CA VAL A 375 9.25 6.68 7.95
C VAL A 375 10.36 7.07 8.92
N ASP A 376 10.15 6.93 10.22
CA ASP A 376 11.14 7.33 11.22
C ASP A 376 12.35 6.39 11.26
N ARG A 377 12.17 5.08 11.05
CA ARG A 377 13.30 4.13 10.91
C ARG A 377 14.13 4.49 9.66
N ILE A 378 13.48 4.68 8.52
CA ILE A 378 14.14 4.97 7.23
C ILE A 378 14.87 6.31 7.30
N ALA A 379 14.23 7.35 7.84
CA ALA A 379 14.86 8.66 7.99
C ALA A 379 16.12 8.60 8.86
N ARG A 380 16.08 7.86 9.97
CA ARG A 380 17.26 7.68 10.84
C ARG A 380 18.36 6.91 10.13
N TRP A 381 18.01 5.79 9.49
CA TRP A 381 18.94 4.95 8.75
C TRP A 381 19.63 5.70 7.58
N ALA A 382 18.87 6.56 6.89
CA ALA A 382 19.38 7.29 5.72
C ALA A 382 20.43 8.35 6.09
N ARG A 383 20.41 8.91 7.32
CA ARG A 383 21.39 9.91 7.77
C ARG A 383 22.83 9.38 7.80
N ASP A 384 22.99 8.10 8.14
CA ASP A 384 24.29 7.44 8.27
C ASP A 384 24.58 6.53 7.08
N LEU A 385 23.88 6.69 5.96
CA LEU A 385 24.06 5.80 4.81
C LEU A 385 25.35 6.09 4.05
N ASP A 386 25.67 7.38 3.86
CA ASP A 386 26.89 7.81 3.16
C ASP A 386 28.16 7.41 3.91
N THR A 387 28.15 7.44 5.25
CA THR A 387 29.28 6.99 6.08
C THR A 387 29.55 5.49 5.93
N ARG A 388 28.54 4.72 5.52
CA ARG A 388 28.63 3.29 5.20
C ARG A 388 29.00 3.04 3.72
N GLY A 389 29.25 4.10 2.95
CA GLY A 389 29.64 4.02 1.54
C GLY A 389 28.52 3.50 0.64
N ILE A 390 27.26 3.70 1.03
CA ILE A 390 26.07 3.34 0.24
C ILE A 390 25.36 4.63 -0.14
N ARG A 391 24.88 4.71 -1.39
CA ARG A 391 24.19 5.89 -1.91
C ARG A 391 22.69 5.66 -1.98
N LEU A 392 21.92 6.62 -1.48
CA LEU A 392 20.48 6.66 -1.67
C LEU A 392 20.16 7.30 -3.02
N VAL A 393 19.40 6.60 -3.86
CA VAL A 393 19.05 7.06 -5.21
C VAL A 393 17.54 7.01 -5.47
N PRO A 394 17.01 7.82 -6.40
CA PRO A 394 15.60 7.78 -6.77
C PRO A 394 15.18 6.43 -7.35
N ALA A 395 13.93 6.02 -7.13
CA ALA A 395 13.39 4.76 -7.62
C ALA A 395 13.37 4.66 -9.16
N SER A 396 13.31 5.78 -9.90
CA SER A 396 13.42 5.78 -11.36
C SER A 396 14.74 5.20 -11.89
N VAL A 397 15.81 5.16 -11.08
CA VAL A 397 17.08 4.50 -11.47
C VAL A 397 16.85 3.02 -11.81
N ALA A 398 15.94 2.35 -11.10
CA ALA A 398 15.57 0.96 -11.37
C ALA A 398 14.91 0.77 -12.74
N LEU A 399 14.18 1.80 -13.21
CA LEU A 399 13.39 1.76 -14.44
C LEU A 399 14.18 2.23 -15.67
N ARG A 400 15.11 3.18 -15.49
CA ARG A 400 15.90 3.75 -16.59
C ARG A 400 17.10 2.86 -16.95
N GLY A 401 17.50 1.99 -16.02
CA GLY A 401 18.75 1.23 -16.08
C GLY A 401 19.95 2.16 -15.84
N ALA A 402 21.14 1.58 -15.61
CA ALA A 402 22.36 2.37 -15.55
C ALA A 402 22.57 3.09 -16.90
N VAL A 403 22.37 4.41 -16.89
CA VAL A 403 22.47 5.29 -18.08
C VAL A 403 23.86 5.17 -18.75
N GLU A 404 24.87 4.69 -18.03
CA GLU A 404 26.25 4.53 -18.52
C GLU A 404 26.42 3.59 -19.71
N LYS A 405 25.52 2.61 -19.95
CA LYS A 405 25.71 1.69 -21.09
C LYS A 405 25.19 2.19 -22.45
N ARG A 406 24.51 3.34 -22.52
CA ARG A 406 23.91 3.80 -23.79
C ARG A 406 24.64 4.94 -24.50
N VAL A 407 25.72 5.47 -23.92
CA VAL A 407 26.45 6.62 -24.51
C VAL A 407 27.89 6.27 -24.94
N SER A 408 28.41 5.07 -24.62
CA SER A 408 29.83 4.73 -24.84
C SER A 408 30.13 3.75 -26.00
N THR A 409 29.29 3.67 -27.04
CA THR A 409 29.60 2.88 -28.25
C THR A 409 29.48 3.67 -29.56
N ALA A 410 29.48 5.00 -29.49
CA ALA A 410 29.73 5.85 -30.65
C ALA A 410 31.04 6.62 -30.43
N ASN A 411 32.14 5.98 -30.80
CA ASN A 411 33.35 6.60 -31.35
C ASN A 411 34.18 5.53 -32.05
#